data_AF-A0A086L309-F1
#
_entry.id   AF-A0A086L309-F1
#
_cell.length_a   1.000
_cell.length_b   1.000
_cell.length_c   1.000
_cell.angle_alpha   90.00
_cell.angle_beta   90.00
_cell.angle_gamma   90.00
#
_symmetry.space_group_name_H-M   'P 1'
#
loop_
_entity.id
_entity.type
_entity.pdbx_description
1 polymer ?
#
loop_
_entity_poly.entity_id
_entity_poly.type
_entity_poly.pdbx_seq_one_letter_code
_entity_poly.pdbx_strand_id
1 'polypeptide(L)'
;MEQPLVESAGSAAPAGVPASNATSPAEGRAHSAGIRVQAGSGGLSLQQQQRLAAHSHIKSLGLHADGTAMKTGGGMVGQEKAREAAGLVVDLIKAKKLAGQALLFAGPVGSGKTALAMAIAASLGPEVPFVPLSSSSVYSSEVKKTEVLLEACRKAIALRIREVKEVYEGEVVEVAAEETENPHGGFAKCLSAVIMTLKTVRGMKTLRLAPQIHDAIQKEKVKVGDVIYIEANT
;
A
#
# COMPACT_ATOMS: atom_id res chain seq x y z
N MET A 1 61.26 32.52 18.93
CA MET A 1 61.32 33.34 20.16
C MET A 1 60.00 33.09 20.87
N GLU A 2 59.99 32.04 21.69
CA GLU A 2 59.96 32.16 23.17
C GLU A 2 58.60 32.68 23.62
N GLN A 3 57.67 31.78 23.98
CA GLN A 3 57.48 31.14 25.30
C GLN A 3 56.63 31.99 26.28
N PRO A 4 55.88 31.32 27.19
CA PRO A 4 54.71 31.83 27.89
C PRO A 4 54.99 32.14 29.38
N LEU A 5 53.98 32.64 30.12
CA LEU A 5 54.01 32.78 31.59
C LEU A 5 52.84 31.96 32.18
N VAL A 6 53.10 30.83 32.88
CA VAL A 6 53.24 30.64 34.36
C VAL A 6 51.86 30.57 35.05
N GLU A 7 51.39 29.36 35.45
CA GLU A 7 51.44 28.73 36.81
C GLU A 7 50.47 29.41 37.81
N SER A 8 49.73 28.78 38.74
CA SER A 8 49.94 27.59 39.60
C SER A 8 48.58 27.23 40.28
N ALA A 9 48.17 25.96 40.38
CA ALA A 9 48.28 25.05 41.54
C ALA A 9 47.39 25.29 42.79
N GLY A 10 46.73 24.18 43.22
CA GLY A 10 46.18 23.93 44.57
C GLY A 10 44.66 23.67 44.58
N SER A 11 44.06 22.73 45.32
CA SER A 11 44.49 21.64 46.20
C SER A 11 43.22 20.85 46.64
N ALA A 12 43.34 19.52 46.70
CA ALA A 12 42.67 18.48 47.53
C ALA A 12 41.23 18.62 48.13
N ALA A 13 40.53 17.47 48.08
CA ALA A 13 39.22 17.10 48.66
C ALA A 13 39.19 16.99 50.21
N PRO A 14 38.02 16.72 50.86
CA PRO A 14 37.60 15.31 51.09
C PRO A 14 36.06 15.04 51.13
N ALA A 15 35.72 13.79 51.45
CA ALA A 15 34.49 13.03 51.26
C ALA A 15 33.26 13.36 52.15
N GLY A 16 32.07 12.96 51.67
CA GLY A 16 30.83 12.78 52.44
C GLY A 16 29.73 12.09 51.61
N VAL A 17 29.21 10.97 52.10
CA VAL A 17 28.16 10.07 51.55
C VAL A 17 27.05 9.96 52.61
N PRO A 18 25.80 9.47 52.38
CA PRO A 18 24.87 9.53 51.24
C PRO A 18 23.51 10.19 51.62
N ALA A 19 22.64 10.48 50.65
CA ALA A 19 21.20 10.57 50.91
C ALA A 19 20.38 10.13 49.68
N SER A 20 19.43 9.25 49.96
CA SER A 20 18.39 8.65 49.12
C SER A 20 17.41 9.68 48.51
N ASN A 21 16.98 9.47 47.26
CA ASN A 21 15.57 9.19 46.98
C ASN A 21 15.30 8.78 45.53
N ALA A 22 14.25 7.96 45.42
CA ALA A 22 13.72 7.32 44.23
C ALA A 22 13.44 8.26 43.05
N THR A 23 13.66 7.74 41.84
CA THR A 23 12.97 8.23 40.64
C THR A 23 12.51 7.02 39.84
N SER A 24 11.22 7.03 39.50
CA SER A 24 10.34 5.97 39.02
C SER A 24 10.73 5.35 37.67
N PRO A 25 10.24 4.13 37.37
CA PRO A 25 10.46 3.49 36.07
C PRO A 25 9.62 4.15 34.97
N ALA A 26 10.22 4.24 33.78
CA ALA A 26 9.62 4.77 32.57
C ALA A 26 8.34 4.00 32.18
N GLU A 27 7.25 4.75 32.00
CA GLU A 27 5.97 4.25 31.49
C GLU A 27 6.13 3.71 30.07
N GLY A 28 5.91 2.39 29.92
CA GLY A 28 5.81 1.72 28.63
C GLY A 28 4.51 2.12 27.93
N ARG A 29 4.62 2.94 26.90
CA ARG A 29 3.51 3.37 26.05
C ARG A 29 2.94 2.16 25.30
N ALA A 30 1.66 1.85 25.50
CA ALA A 30 0.98 0.75 24.83
C ALA A 30 0.82 1.04 23.33
N HIS A 31 1.38 0.16 22.49
CA HIS A 31 1.26 0.22 21.03
C HIS A 31 0.00 -0.53 20.57
N SER A 32 -0.92 0.17 19.91
CA SER A 32 -2.17 -0.41 19.41
C SER A 32 -1.98 -1.08 18.04
N ALA A 33 -1.45 -2.31 18.04
CA ALA A 33 -1.43 -3.14 16.85
C ALA A 33 -2.87 -3.47 16.41
N GLY A 34 -3.17 -3.26 15.12
CA GLY A 34 -4.46 -3.61 14.52
C GLY A 34 -4.20 -4.55 13.34
N ILE A 35 -4.70 -5.78 13.42
CA ILE A 35 -4.65 -6.73 12.31
C ILE A 35 -5.75 -6.38 11.30
N ARG A 36 -5.39 -6.16 10.04
CA ARG A 36 -6.35 -5.95 8.95
C ARG A 36 -6.51 -7.23 8.12
N VAL A 37 -7.55 -8.00 8.41
CA VAL A 37 -7.98 -9.11 7.54
C VAL A 37 -8.95 -8.55 6.49
N GLN A 38 -8.53 -8.47 5.23
CA GLN A 38 -9.40 -8.05 4.12
C GLN A 38 -10.34 -9.20 3.71
N ALA A 39 -11.63 -9.09 4.07
CA ALA A 39 -12.70 -9.81 3.40
C ALA A 39 -13.16 -8.98 2.18
N GLY A 40 -12.94 -9.49 0.97
CA GLY A 40 -13.40 -8.85 -0.26
C GLY A 40 -14.92 -8.76 -0.29
N SER A 41 -15.46 -7.54 -0.28
CA SER A 41 -16.88 -7.28 -0.40
C SER A 41 -17.39 -7.63 -1.81
N GLY A 42 -18.55 -8.26 -1.86
CA GLY A 42 -19.20 -8.77 -3.07
C GLY A 42 -19.62 -7.66 -4.05
N GLY A 43 -18.76 -7.44 -5.03
CA GLY A 43 -19.04 -6.79 -6.31
C GLY A 43 -18.04 -7.33 -7.33
N LEU A 44 -18.39 -7.39 -8.61
CA LEU A 44 -17.42 -7.78 -9.64
C LEU A 44 -16.27 -6.76 -9.61
N SER A 45 -15.06 -7.22 -9.27
CA SER A 45 -13.84 -6.42 -9.38
C SER A 45 -13.70 -5.84 -10.79
N LEU A 46 -13.00 -4.70 -10.95
CA LEU A 46 -12.68 -4.15 -12.28
C LEU A 46 -12.08 -5.22 -13.21
N GLN A 47 -11.29 -6.15 -12.65
CA GLN A 47 -10.74 -7.32 -13.35
C GLN A 47 -11.81 -8.32 -13.82
N GLN A 48 -12.88 -8.54 -13.07
CA GLN A 48 -14.01 -9.38 -13.49
C GLN A 48 -14.84 -8.72 -14.60
N GLN A 49 -15.01 -7.39 -14.55
CA GLN A 49 -15.70 -6.64 -15.60
C GLN A 49 -14.88 -6.62 -16.91
N GLN A 50 -13.54 -6.64 -16.80
CA GLN A 50 -12.62 -6.73 -17.93
C GLN A 50 -12.61 -8.11 -18.61
N ARG A 51 -12.89 -9.20 -17.89
CA ARG A 51 -12.98 -10.56 -18.46
C ARG A 51 -14.16 -10.74 -19.42
N LEU A 52 -15.21 -9.93 -19.30
CA LEU A 52 -16.41 -9.97 -20.15
C LEU A 52 -16.38 -8.94 -21.30
N ALA A 53 -15.33 -8.11 -21.38
CA ALA A 53 -15.23 -7.07 -22.41
C ALA A 53 -14.83 -7.64 -23.78
N ALA A 54 -15.42 -7.13 -24.85
CA ALA A 54 -15.14 -7.52 -26.24
C ALA A 54 -13.65 -7.40 -26.66
N HIS A 55 -12.86 -6.67 -25.87
CA HIS A 55 -11.45 -6.38 -26.11
C HIS A 55 -10.52 -6.95 -25.03
N SER A 56 -10.97 -7.96 -24.27
CA SER A 56 -10.19 -8.62 -23.20
C SER A 56 -8.92 -9.32 -23.70
N HIS A 57 -8.85 -9.65 -24.99
CA HIS A 57 -7.69 -10.27 -25.64
C HIS A 57 -6.51 -9.31 -25.85
N ILE A 58 -6.74 -8.00 -25.73
CA ILE A 58 -5.71 -6.96 -25.97
C ILE A 58 -4.87 -6.79 -24.71
N LYS A 59 -3.57 -7.06 -24.83
CA LYS A 59 -2.60 -7.00 -23.74
C LYS A 59 -1.56 -5.89 -23.93
N SER A 60 -1.30 -5.47 -25.16
CA SER A 60 -0.34 -4.40 -25.47
C SER A 60 -0.49 -3.92 -26.92
N LEU A 61 0.25 -2.88 -27.29
CA LEU A 61 0.35 -2.39 -28.66
C LEU A 61 1.11 -3.35 -29.60
N GLY A 62 1.77 -4.38 -29.09
CA GLY A 62 2.50 -5.36 -29.92
C GLY A 62 3.65 -4.75 -30.73
N LEU A 63 4.39 -3.81 -30.17
CA LEU A 63 5.53 -3.18 -30.86
C LEU A 63 6.81 -3.96 -30.57
N HIS A 64 7.74 -3.93 -31.52
CA HIS A 64 9.13 -4.31 -31.32
C HIS A 64 9.86 -3.24 -30.48
N ALA A 65 11.07 -3.57 -30.02
CA ALA A 65 11.89 -2.65 -29.22
C ALA A 65 12.34 -1.40 -29.98
N ASP A 66 12.35 -1.46 -31.32
CA ASP A 66 12.63 -0.34 -32.22
C ASP A 66 11.41 0.55 -32.49
N GLY A 67 10.24 0.21 -31.94
CA GLY A 67 8.99 0.94 -32.12
C GLY A 67 8.16 0.49 -33.33
N THR A 68 8.64 -0.47 -34.13
CA THR A 68 7.89 -0.98 -35.30
C THR A 68 6.76 -1.93 -34.88
N ALA A 69 5.64 -1.90 -35.60
CA ALA A 69 4.50 -2.75 -35.26
C ALA A 69 4.68 -4.19 -35.78
N MET A 70 4.54 -5.19 -34.89
CA MET A 70 4.42 -6.60 -35.30
C MET A 70 3.15 -6.80 -36.13
N LYS A 71 3.19 -7.61 -37.20
CA LYS A 71 2.00 -7.98 -38.00
C LYS A 71 0.86 -8.51 -37.13
N THR A 72 1.19 -9.27 -36.10
CA THR A 72 0.26 -9.72 -35.06
C THR A 72 1.03 -9.74 -33.73
N GLY A 73 0.54 -9.01 -32.73
CA GLY A 73 1.24 -8.88 -31.45
C GLY A 73 0.41 -8.18 -30.40
N GLY A 74 0.57 -8.54 -29.13
CA GLY A 74 -0.15 -7.90 -28.03
C GLY A 74 -1.67 -8.08 -28.04
N GLY A 75 -2.19 -9.04 -28.82
CA GLY A 75 -3.63 -9.19 -29.08
C GLY A 75 -4.18 -8.25 -30.16
N MET A 76 -3.32 -7.45 -30.81
CA MET A 76 -3.65 -6.58 -31.93
C MET A 76 -3.25 -7.21 -33.26
N VAL A 77 -4.04 -6.96 -34.30
CA VAL A 77 -3.78 -7.39 -35.69
C VAL A 77 -3.91 -6.20 -36.62
N GLY A 78 -2.92 -5.99 -37.50
CA GLY A 78 -2.91 -4.86 -38.43
C GLY A 78 -2.81 -3.50 -37.73
N GLN A 79 -3.35 -2.46 -38.37
CA GLN A 79 -3.28 -1.05 -37.93
C GLN A 79 -1.86 -0.61 -37.52
N GLU A 80 -0.85 -1.03 -38.30
CA GLU A 80 0.57 -0.87 -37.99
C GLU A 80 0.93 0.59 -37.73
N LYS A 81 0.63 1.48 -38.68
CA LYS A 81 0.89 2.93 -38.53
C LYS A 81 0.25 3.55 -37.28
N ALA A 82 -0.97 3.14 -36.95
CA ALA A 82 -1.68 3.66 -35.79
C ALA A 82 -1.08 3.13 -34.48
N ARG A 83 -0.60 1.88 -34.47
CA ARG A 83 0.09 1.28 -33.33
C ARG A 83 1.47 1.89 -33.11
N GLU A 84 2.23 2.15 -34.17
CA GLU A 84 3.51 2.84 -34.12
C GLU A 84 3.35 4.25 -33.57
N ALA A 85 2.38 5.01 -34.09
CA ALA A 85 2.03 6.33 -33.56
C ALA A 85 1.60 6.28 -32.07
N ALA A 86 0.81 5.27 -31.70
CA ALA A 86 0.44 5.03 -30.30
C ALA A 86 1.64 4.66 -29.42
N GLY A 87 2.66 3.99 -29.97
CA GLY A 87 3.93 3.73 -29.29
C GLY A 87 4.64 5.02 -28.90
N LEU A 88 4.77 5.95 -29.85
CA LEU A 88 5.34 7.27 -29.59
C LEU A 88 4.57 8.02 -28.50
N VAL A 89 3.23 7.94 -28.51
CA VAL A 89 2.39 8.52 -27.44
C VAL A 89 2.70 7.88 -26.09
N VAL A 90 2.81 6.56 -26.00
CA VAL A 90 3.15 5.85 -24.76
C VAL A 90 4.51 6.31 -24.23
N ASP A 91 5.50 6.49 -25.11
CA ASP A 91 6.82 6.96 -24.73
C ASP A 91 6.80 8.41 -24.25
N LEU A 92 6.02 9.27 -24.90
CA LEU A 92 5.80 10.65 -24.44
C LEU A 92 5.09 10.73 -23.09
N ILE A 93 4.14 9.83 -22.82
CA ILE A 93 3.47 9.72 -21.51
C ILE A 93 4.48 9.28 -20.44
N LYS A 94 5.27 8.23 -20.72
CA LYS A 94 6.33 7.75 -19.80
C LYS A 94 7.39 8.82 -19.54
N ALA A 95 7.73 9.61 -20.55
CA ALA A 95 8.64 10.75 -20.45
C ALA A 95 7.99 12.01 -19.82
N LYS A 96 6.71 11.96 -19.44
CA LYS A 96 5.94 13.08 -18.84
C LYS A 96 5.87 14.33 -19.71
N LYS A 97 5.94 14.20 -21.04
CA LYS A 97 5.91 15.31 -22.01
C LYS A 97 4.54 15.59 -22.62
N LEU A 98 3.53 14.79 -22.29
CA LEU A 98 2.17 14.84 -22.87
C LEU A 98 1.12 15.32 -21.84
N ALA A 99 1.48 16.20 -20.91
CA ALA A 99 0.55 16.68 -19.89
C ALA A 99 -0.47 17.67 -20.49
N GLY A 100 -1.77 17.49 -20.20
CA GLY A 100 -2.83 18.41 -20.61
C GLY A 100 -3.25 18.34 -22.08
N GLN A 101 -2.75 17.36 -22.84
CA GLN A 101 -3.13 17.17 -24.24
C GLN A 101 -4.13 16.01 -24.38
N ALA A 102 -5.06 16.15 -25.33
CA ALA A 102 -6.02 15.11 -25.67
C ALA A 102 -5.58 14.38 -26.94
N LEU A 103 -5.79 13.06 -26.97
CA LEU A 103 -5.55 12.23 -28.14
C LEU A 103 -6.88 11.87 -28.81
N LEU A 104 -7.03 12.22 -30.09
CA LEU A 104 -8.23 11.93 -30.88
C LEU A 104 -7.94 10.82 -31.89
N PHE A 105 -8.72 9.74 -31.82
CA PHE A 105 -8.71 8.68 -32.82
C PHE A 105 -9.89 8.87 -33.79
N ALA A 106 -9.58 9.13 -35.06
CA ALA A 106 -10.56 9.30 -36.11
C ALA A 106 -10.46 8.15 -37.14
N GLY A 107 -11.62 7.71 -37.64
CA GLY A 107 -11.68 6.67 -38.68
C GLY A 107 -13.04 5.97 -38.74
N PRO A 108 -13.26 5.10 -39.75
CA PRO A 108 -14.52 4.37 -39.94
C PRO A 108 -14.90 3.51 -38.73
N VAL A 109 -16.19 3.17 -38.58
CA VAL A 109 -16.63 2.20 -37.56
C VAL A 109 -15.94 0.84 -37.76
N GLY A 110 -15.68 0.11 -36.68
CA GLY A 110 -14.99 -1.20 -36.76
C GLY A 110 -13.46 -1.16 -36.96
N SER A 111 -12.85 0.00 -37.17
CA SER A 111 -11.38 0.14 -37.37
C SER A 111 -10.50 -0.09 -36.13
N GLY A 112 -11.08 -0.48 -34.99
CA GLY A 112 -10.30 -0.78 -33.78
C GLY A 112 -9.85 0.44 -32.97
N LYS A 113 -10.54 1.60 -33.07
CA LYS A 113 -10.22 2.80 -32.27
C LYS A 113 -10.24 2.54 -30.76
N THR A 114 -11.29 1.90 -30.27
CA THR A 114 -11.43 1.53 -28.85
C THR A 114 -10.39 0.49 -28.44
N ALA A 115 -10.11 -0.47 -29.33
CA ALA A 115 -9.06 -1.47 -29.16
C ALA A 115 -7.67 -0.82 -29.01
N LEU A 116 -7.37 0.20 -29.83
CA LEU A 116 -6.12 0.95 -29.75
C LEU A 116 -5.98 1.73 -28.43
N ALA A 117 -7.05 2.38 -27.96
CA ALA A 117 -7.06 3.06 -26.66
C ALA A 117 -6.81 2.09 -25.50
N MET A 118 -7.42 0.89 -25.54
CA MET A 118 -7.17 -0.16 -24.55
C MET A 118 -5.75 -0.71 -24.64
N ALA A 119 -5.19 -0.84 -25.84
CA ALA A 119 -3.81 -1.27 -26.04
C ALA A 119 -2.80 -0.26 -25.46
N ILE A 120 -3.06 1.04 -25.61
CA ILE A 120 -2.25 2.11 -24.99
C ILE A 120 -2.28 1.97 -23.46
N ALA A 121 -3.48 1.87 -22.87
CA ALA A 121 -3.64 1.70 -21.43
C ALA A 121 -2.90 0.46 -20.91
N ALA A 122 -3.05 -0.68 -21.60
CA ALA A 122 -2.37 -1.91 -21.24
C ALA A 122 -0.83 -1.80 -21.36
N SER A 123 -0.34 -1.03 -22.33
CA SER A 123 1.10 -0.79 -22.54
C SER A 123 1.73 0.18 -21.54
N LEU A 124 0.92 1.02 -20.89
CA LEU A 124 1.36 1.87 -19.77
C LEU A 124 1.51 1.07 -18.47
N GLY A 125 0.77 -0.04 -18.33
CA GLY A 125 0.89 -0.99 -17.24
C GLY A 125 -0.37 -1.08 -16.37
N PRO A 126 -0.48 -2.15 -15.54
CA PRO A 126 -1.69 -2.43 -14.75
C PRO A 126 -1.96 -1.40 -13.64
N GLU A 127 -0.97 -0.58 -13.30
CA GLU A 127 -1.10 0.45 -12.28
C GLU A 127 -1.79 1.72 -12.79
N VAL A 128 -1.99 1.86 -14.10
CA VAL A 128 -2.67 3.02 -14.69
C VAL A 128 -4.15 2.70 -14.87
N PRO A 129 -5.07 3.42 -14.20
CA PRO A 129 -6.49 3.20 -14.33
C PRO A 129 -6.97 3.62 -15.73
N PHE A 130 -7.90 2.84 -16.28
CA PHE A 130 -8.53 3.13 -17.57
C PHE A 130 -10.05 3.13 -17.40
N VAL A 131 -10.68 4.26 -17.70
CA VAL A 131 -12.12 4.45 -17.52
C VAL A 131 -12.77 4.65 -18.89
N PRO A 132 -13.42 3.62 -19.47
CA PRO A 132 -14.21 3.80 -20.67
C PRO A 132 -15.48 4.59 -20.33
N LEU A 133 -15.74 5.67 -21.07
CA LEU A 133 -16.94 6.49 -20.92
C LEU A 133 -17.65 6.61 -22.27
N SER A 134 -18.93 6.24 -22.31
CA SER A 134 -19.76 6.46 -23.49
C SER A 134 -20.29 7.90 -23.49
N SER A 135 -20.32 8.55 -24.65
CA SER A 135 -20.89 9.90 -24.77
C SER A 135 -22.37 9.94 -24.36
N SER A 136 -23.13 8.87 -24.63
CA SER A 136 -24.53 8.77 -24.23
C SER A 136 -24.71 8.73 -22.71
N SER A 137 -23.78 8.12 -21.97
CA SER A 137 -23.84 8.06 -20.50
C SER A 137 -23.61 9.40 -19.80
N VAL A 138 -23.12 10.42 -20.52
CA VAL A 138 -22.94 11.78 -19.97
C VAL A 138 -24.26 12.53 -19.84
N TYR A 139 -25.27 12.17 -20.64
CA TYR A 139 -26.57 12.82 -20.62
C TYR A 139 -27.49 12.07 -19.66
N SER A 140 -27.82 12.70 -18.53
CA SER A 140 -28.74 12.17 -17.52
C SER A 140 -29.76 13.25 -17.12
N SER A 141 -30.96 12.82 -16.74
CA SER A 141 -32.01 13.67 -16.15
C SER A 141 -31.78 13.93 -14.66
N GLU A 142 -31.11 13.00 -13.98
CA GLU A 142 -30.91 13.03 -12.52
C GLU A 142 -29.60 13.71 -12.12
N VAL A 143 -28.55 13.51 -12.93
CA VAL A 143 -27.20 13.96 -12.64
C VAL A 143 -26.74 14.98 -13.68
N LYS A 144 -26.11 16.06 -13.21
CA LYS A 144 -25.55 17.09 -14.11
C LYS A 144 -24.41 16.51 -14.93
N LYS A 145 -24.34 16.87 -16.22
CA LYS A 145 -23.27 16.48 -17.16
C LYS A 145 -21.87 16.71 -16.58
N THR A 146 -21.67 17.84 -15.90
CA THR A 146 -20.41 18.20 -15.27
C THR A 146 -20.00 17.21 -14.19
N GLU A 147 -20.94 16.71 -13.39
CA GLU A 147 -20.66 15.76 -12.31
C GLU A 147 -20.24 14.40 -12.88
N VAL A 148 -20.93 13.94 -13.93
CA VAL A 148 -20.56 12.69 -14.63
C VAL A 148 -19.13 12.78 -15.20
N LEU A 149 -18.77 13.91 -15.80
CA LEU A 149 -17.42 14.13 -16.32
C LEU A 149 -16.38 14.24 -15.19
N LEU A 150 -16.71 14.95 -14.11
CA LEU A 150 -15.81 15.11 -12.96
C LEU A 150 -15.54 13.76 -12.28
N GLU A 151 -16.58 12.94 -12.13
CA GLU A 151 -16.47 11.58 -11.60
C GLU A 151 -15.59 10.70 -12.48
N ALA A 152 -15.79 10.73 -13.80
CA ALA A 152 -14.96 9.98 -14.75
C ALA A 152 -13.48 10.42 -14.68
N CYS A 153 -13.21 11.73 -14.62
CA CYS A 153 -11.87 12.27 -14.46
C CYS A 153 -11.24 11.84 -13.12
N ARG A 154 -11.99 11.87 -12.01
CA ARG A 154 -11.50 11.41 -10.70
C ARG A 154 -11.15 9.93 -10.71
N LYS A 155 -11.97 9.08 -11.35
CA LYS A 155 -11.70 7.65 -11.51
C LYS A 155 -10.49 7.35 -12.39
N ALA A 156 -10.15 8.25 -13.32
CA ALA A 156 -9.02 8.09 -14.24
C ALA A 156 -7.67 8.57 -13.68
N ILE A 157 -7.63 9.16 -12.48
CA ILE A 157 -6.40 9.63 -11.84
C ILE A 157 -5.97 8.63 -10.77
N ALA A 158 -4.75 8.08 -10.91
CA ALA A 158 -4.14 7.25 -9.88
C ALA A 158 -3.21 8.06 -8.98
N LEU A 159 -3.38 7.91 -7.67
CA LEU A 159 -2.46 8.39 -6.64
C LEU A 159 -1.77 7.18 -6.01
N ARG A 160 -0.44 7.22 -5.95
CA ARG A 160 0.36 6.18 -5.29
C ARG A 160 0.84 6.71 -3.95
N ILE A 161 0.33 6.12 -2.88
CA ILE A 161 0.75 6.40 -1.52
C ILE A 161 1.64 5.24 -1.08
N ARG A 162 2.88 5.56 -0.68
CA ARG A 162 3.79 4.59 -0.07
C ARG A 162 3.72 4.79 1.43
N GLU A 163 3.36 3.73 2.12
CA GLU A 163 3.31 3.69 3.58
C GLU A 163 4.35 2.67 4.06
N VAL A 164 5.18 3.06 5.02
CA VAL A 164 6.14 2.16 5.67
C VAL A 164 5.47 1.65 6.93
N LYS A 165 5.36 0.34 7.06
CA LYS A 165 4.75 -0.31 8.22
C LYS A 165 5.74 -1.25 8.89
N GLU A 166 5.71 -1.27 10.22
CA GLU A 166 6.45 -2.24 10.99
C GLU A 166 5.69 -3.56 11.04
N VAL A 167 6.42 -4.65 10.81
CA VAL A 167 5.87 -5.97 10.65
C VAL A 167 6.72 -6.96 11.43
N TYR A 168 6.05 -7.83 12.15
CA TYR A 168 6.66 -8.95 12.86
C TYR A 168 6.17 -10.26 12.25
N GLU A 169 7.11 -11.04 11.73
CA GLU A 169 6.83 -12.38 11.17
C GLU A 169 7.67 -13.41 11.95
N GLY A 170 7.03 -14.51 12.33
CA GLY A 170 7.72 -15.61 13.00
C GLY A 170 6.80 -16.73 13.45
N GLU A 171 7.43 -17.83 13.88
CA GLU A 171 6.77 -18.97 14.50
C GLU A 171 6.38 -18.64 15.95
N VAL A 172 5.14 -18.91 16.32
CA VAL A 172 4.63 -18.70 17.67
C VAL A 172 5.21 -19.76 18.60
N VAL A 173 6.01 -19.34 19.58
CA VAL A 173 6.57 -20.22 20.62
C VAL A 173 5.71 -20.20 21.87
N GLU A 174 5.17 -19.04 22.22
CA GLU A 174 4.39 -18.86 23.44
C GLU A 174 3.35 -17.76 23.26
N VAL A 175 2.17 -17.96 23.83
CA VAL A 175 1.09 -16.98 23.91
C VAL A 175 0.54 -16.98 25.33
N ALA A 176 0.59 -15.82 25.98
CA ALA A 176 0.06 -15.60 27.32
C ALA A 176 -0.86 -14.38 27.34
N ALA A 177 -2.06 -14.54 27.89
CA ALA A 177 -2.96 -13.43 28.15
C ALA A 177 -2.66 -12.82 29.53
N GLU A 178 -2.39 -11.52 29.57
CA GLU A 178 -2.29 -10.76 30.81
C GLU A 178 -3.70 -10.27 31.16
N GLU A 179 -4.26 -10.83 32.22
CA GLU A 179 -5.56 -10.42 32.78
C GLU A 179 -5.32 -9.52 33.99
N THR A 180 -6.01 -8.39 34.07
CA THR A 180 -5.94 -7.46 35.20
C THR A 180 -7.34 -7.24 35.78
N GLU A 181 -7.39 -6.95 37.09
CA GLU A 181 -8.63 -6.63 37.77
C GLU A 181 -9.20 -5.30 37.27
N ASN A 182 -10.53 -5.24 37.13
CA ASN A 182 -11.21 -4.09 36.57
C ASN A 182 -11.12 -2.86 37.50
N PRO A 183 -10.64 -1.70 37.01
CA PRO A 183 -10.58 -0.46 37.81
C PRO A 183 -11.96 0.07 38.27
N HIS A 184 -13.06 -0.47 37.72
CA HIS A 184 -14.45 -0.09 38.03
C HIS A 184 -15.19 -1.11 38.93
N GLY A 185 -14.49 -2.02 39.62
CA GLY A 185 -15.06 -2.80 40.73
C GLY A 185 -16.05 -3.92 40.35
N GLY A 186 -16.03 -4.39 39.09
CA GLY A 186 -16.80 -5.57 38.67
C GLY A 186 -15.98 -6.87 38.76
N PHE A 187 -16.64 -7.98 39.13
CA PHE A 187 -16.06 -9.34 39.21
C PHE A 187 -15.53 -9.93 37.88
N ALA A 188 -15.66 -9.20 36.77
CA ALA A 188 -15.15 -9.63 35.48
C ALA A 188 -13.66 -9.26 35.36
N LYS A 189 -12.81 -10.23 35.00
CA LYS A 189 -11.42 -9.98 34.64
C LYS A 189 -11.36 -9.31 33.27
N CYS A 190 -10.57 -8.26 33.13
CA CYS A 190 -10.34 -7.61 31.83
C CYS A 190 -8.94 -7.96 31.32
N LEU A 191 -8.85 -8.32 30.03
CA LEU A 191 -7.56 -8.50 29.37
C LEU A 191 -6.85 -7.16 29.22
N SER A 192 -5.63 -7.06 29.76
CA SER A 192 -4.81 -5.85 29.71
C SER A 192 -3.76 -5.90 28.58
N ALA A 193 -3.20 -7.07 28.27
CA ALA A 193 -2.31 -7.27 27.14
C ALA A 193 -2.22 -8.75 26.75
N VAL A 194 -1.71 -9.03 25.55
CA VAL A 194 -1.28 -10.38 25.15
C VAL A 194 0.23 -10.37 24.97
N ILE A 195 0.94 -11.21 25.72
CA ILE A 195 2.37 -11.41 25.57
C ILE A 195 2.56 -12.59 24.63
N MET A 196 3.27 -12.37 23.53
CA MET A 196 3.53 -13.40 22.54
C MET A 196 5.00 -13.45 22.20
N THR A 197 5.58 -14.65 22.18
CA THR A 197 6.97 -14.87 21.78
C THR A 197 7.01 -15.45 20.38
N LEU A 198 7.63 -14.71 19.46
CA LEU A 198 7.86 -15.14 18.08
C LEU A 198 9.31 -15.56 17.88
N LYS A 199 9.53 -16.65 17.14
CA LYS A 199 10.84 -17.18 16.80
C LYS A 199 11.08 -17.12 15.30
N THR A 200 12.30 -16.76 14.95
CA THR A 200 12.83 -16.77 13.59
C THR A 200 14.18 -17.48 13.58
N VAL A 201 14.76 -17.68 12.39
CA VAL A 201 16.12 -18.25 12.24
C VAL A 201 17.19 -17.42 12.96
N ARG A 202 16.97 -16.11 13.10
CA ARG A 202 17.94 -15.17 13.69
C ARG A 202 17.81 -15.03 15.20
N GLY A 203 16.70 -15.46 15.78
CA GLY A 203 16.44 -15.32 17.22
C GLY A 203 14.95 -15.27 17.55
N MET A 204 14.67 -15.04 18.84
CA MET A 204 13.31 -14.87 19.35
C MET A 204 13.06 -13.43 19.81
N LYS A 205 11.82 -12.98 19.69
CA LYS A 205 11.37 -11.68 20.20
C LYS A 205 10.02 -11.85 20.90
N THR A 206 9.94 -11.37 22.13
CA THR A 206 8.68 -11.31 22.88
C THR A 206 8.04 -9.95 22.66
N LEU A 207 6.76 -9.95 22.25
CA LEU A 207 5.96 -8.79 21.94
C LEU A 207 4.83 -8.67 22.96
N ARG A 208 4.59 -7.46 23.45
CA ARG A 208 3.41 -7.12 24.24
C ARG A 208 2.39 -6.46 23.32
N LEU A 209 1.34 -7.21 22.99
CA LEU A 209 0.28 -6.85 22.06
C LEU A 209 -0.93 -6.29 22.81
N ALA A 210 -1.67 -5.41 22.14
CA ALA A 210 -2.90 -4.85 22.70
C ALA A 210 -4.00 -5.92 22.89
N PRO A 211 -4.93 -5.73 23.84
CA PRO A 211 -6.04 -6.66 24.09
C PRO A 211 -6.87 -7.00 22.85
N GLN A 212 -7.02 -6.07 21.89
CA GLN A 212 -7.77 -6.28 20.65
C GLN A 212 -7.19 -7.41 19.78
N ILE A 213 -5.89 -7.67 19.90
CA ILE A 213 -5.23 -8.76 19.17
C ILE A 213 -5.62 -10.13 19.73
N HIS A 214 -6.01 -10.21 21.01
CA HIS A 214 -6.48 -11.44 21.62
C HIS A 214 -7.70 -12.04 20.89
N ASP A 215 -8.67 -11.20 20.55
CA ASP A 215 -9.88 -11.64 19.86
C ASP A 215 -9.57 -12.16 18.46
N ALA A 216 -8.59 -11.55 17.77
CA ALA A 216 -8.11 -12.01 16.48
C ALA A 216 -7.40 -13.37 16.58
N ILE A 217 -6.53 -13.55 17.57
CA ILE A 217 -5.84 -14.82 17.87
C ILE A 217 -6.85 -15.94 18.13
N GLN A 218 -7.88 -15.67 18.93
CA GLN A 218 -8.93 -16.66 19.23
C GLN A 218 -9.78 -17.00 18.00
N LYS A 219 -10.13 -16.00 17.20
CA LYS A 219 -10.93 -16.17 15.98
C LYS A 219 -10.20 -17.00 14.94
N GLU A 220 -8.91 -16.75 14.75
CA GLU A 220 -8.06 -17.50 13.81
C GLU A 220 -7.56 -18.83 14.39
N LYS A 221 -7.79 -19.06 15.69
CA LYS A 221 -7.39 -20.27 16.42
C LYS A 221 -5.90 -20.54 16.30
N VAL A 222 -5.10 -19.50 16.44
CA VAL A 222 -3.63 -19.58 16.39
C VAL A 222 -3.12 -20.45 17.52
N LYS A 223 -2.21 -21.36 17.21
CA LYS A 223 -1.57 -22.28 18.15
C LYS A 223 -0.06 -22.06 18.17
N VAL A 224 0.56 -22.57 19.24
CA VAL A 224 2.01 -22.68 19.32
C VAL A 224 2.50 -23.58 18.17
N GLY A 225 3.49 -23.12 17.42
CA GLY A 225 4.01 -23.73 16.21
C GLY A 225 3.50 -23.10 14.90
N ASP A 226 2.49 -22.24 14.96
CA ASP A 226 1.99 -21.55 13.76
C ASP A 226 2.92 -20.40 13.36
N VAL A 227 3.11 -20.20 12.05
CA VAL A 227 3.84 -19.05 11.52
C VAL A 227 2.85 -17.94 11.23
N ILE A 228 3.00 -16.82 11.93
CA ILE A 228 2.07 -15.69 11.83
C ILE A 228 2.77 -14.41 11.41
N TYR A 229 1.96 -13.50 10.90
CA TYR A 229 2.33 -12.16 10.48
C TYR A 229 1.52 -11.15 11.29
N ILE A 230 2.20 -10.27 12.01
CA ILE A 230 1.59 -9.21 12.81
C ILE A 230 2.04 -7.86 12.26
N GLU A 231 1.06 -7.08 11.81
CA GLU A 231 1.25 -5.68 11.44
C GLU A 231 1.15 -4.81 12.69
N ALA A 232 2.20 -4.05 12.97
CA ALA A 232 2.16 -3.03 14.02
C ALA A 232 1.54 -1.75 13.45
N ASN A 233 0.28 -1.49 13.80
CA ASN A 233 -0.24 -0.13 13.70
C ASN A 233 0.30 0.67 14.89
N THR A 234 0.93 1.80 14.61
CA THR A 234 1.30 2.80 15.62
C THR A 234 0.16 3.77 15.82
#